data_AF-A0A940QWT6-F1
#
_entry.id   AF-A0A940QWT6-F1
#
_cell.length_a   1.000
_cell.length_b   1.000
_cell.length_c   1.000
_cell.angle_alpha   90.00
_cell.angle_beta   90.00
_cell.angle_gamma   90.00
#
_symmetry.space_group_name_H-M   'P 1'
#
loop_
_entity.id
_entity.type
_entity.pdbx_description
1 polymer ?
#
loop_
_entity_poly.entity_id
_entity_poly.type
_entity_poly.pdbx_seq_one_letter_code
_entity_poly.pdbx_strand_id
1 'polypeptide(L)'
;MNLLEMLMGNSQTREGFKDFLTRFEEGPPSEGYEDQEVLDRYGEVAHKASPSDYEQAARDAFGHLSEADREEFGQLLAGQARGKGLDLSGLTPRRGEGFGDLDWLTKMTSQIHQQPGLLRDLLGGLTGSRETSSSGGILSSPLAKAALAGITAMLVKKVLGGR
;
A
#
# COMPACT_ATOMS: atom_id res chain seq x y z
N MET A 1 11.30 17.69 1.96
CA MET A 1 11.52 17.00 3.25
C MET A 1 11.31 15.52 3.03
N ASN A 2 12.38 14.74 3.21
CA ASN A 2 12.37 13.28 3.03
C ASN A 2 11.73 12.57 4.23
N LEU A 3 11.38 11.29 4.07
CA LEU A 3 10.75 10.46 5.12
C LEU A 3 11.62 10.41 6.39
N LEU A 4 12.94 10.27 6.22
CA LEU A 4 13.92 10.30 7.31
C LEU A 4 13.91 11.63 8.07
N GLU A 5 13.90 12.76 7.37
CA GLU A 5 13.87 14.10 8.00
C GLU A 5 12.56 14.34 8.77
N MET A 6 11.43 13.86 8.23
CA MET A 6 10.13 13.94 8.90
C MET A 6 10.11 13.13 10.21
N LEU A 7 10.60 11.89 10.16
CA LEU A 7 10.63 10.99 11.32
C LEU A 7 11.68 11.40 12.37
N MET A 8 12.75 12.08 11.97
CA MET A 8 13.75 12.63 12.90
C MET A 8 13.37 14.01 13.44
N GLY A 9 12.67 14.83 12.65
CA GLY A 9 12.29 16.19 13.01
C GLY A 9 11.02 16.31 13.86
N ASN A 10 10.21 15.25 13.95
CA ASN A 10 8.98 15.25 14.74
C ASN A 10 8.86 13.96 15.57
N SER A 11 9.17 14.05 16.87
CA SER A 11 9.10 12.93 17.81
C SER A 11 7.70 12.32 17.90
N GLN A 12 6.66 13.15 17.83
CA GLN A 12 5.27 12.73 17.91
C GLN A 12 4.86 11.92 16.66
N THR A 13 5.32 12.34 15.48
CA THR A 13 5.15 11.57 14.24
C THR A 13 5.87 10.23 14.32
N ARG A 14 7.11 10.22 14.84
CA ARG A 14 7.89 9.00 15.02
C ARG A 14 7.20 7.99 15.93
N GLU A 15 6.64 8.44 17.04
CA GLU A 15 5.90 7.58 17.98
C GLU A 15 4.63 7.02 17.36
N GLY A 16 3.86 7.83 16.62
CA GLY A 16 2.67 7.35 15.89
C GLY A 16 3.00 6.26 14.87
N PHE A 17 4.09 6.40 14.12
CA PHE A 17 4.54 5.39 13.17
C PHE A 17 5.11 4.14 13.83
N LYS A 18 5.74 4.27 15.01
CA LYS A 18 6.17 3.11 15.81
C LYS A 18 4.97 2.31 16.31
N ASP A 19 3.96 2.99 16.86
CA ASP A 19 2.72 2.36 17.31
C ASP A 19 2.02 1.64 16.15
N PHE A 20 1.96 2.29 14.98
CA PHE A 20 1.46 1.66 13.75
C PHE A 20 2.24 0.39 13.39
N LEU A 21 3.58 0.43 13.41
CA LEU A 21 4.40 -0.76 13.13
C LEU A 21 4.18 -1.86 14.17
N THR A 22 4.15 -1.51 15.45
CA THR A 22 3.92 -2.46 16.54
C THR A 22 2.58 -3.19 16.38
N ARG A 23 1.50 -2.47 16.08
CA ARG A 23 0.18 -3.07 15.83
C ARG A 23 0.19 -4.01 14.62
N PHE A 24 1.02 -3.73 13.61
CA PHE A 24 1.13 -4.54 12.41
C PHE A 24 1.91 -5.83 12.67
N GLU A 25 2.91 -5.77 13.56
CA GLU A 25 3.71 -6.93 13.95
C GLU A 25 3.03 -7.80 15.02
N GLU A 26 2.26 -7.20 15.95
CA GLU A 26 1.57 -7.90 17.03
C GLU A 26 0.18 -8.42 16.65
N GLY A 27 -0.46 -7.84 15.63
CA GLY A 27 -1.85 -8.13 15.23
C GLY A 27 -2.03 -8.41 13.74
N PRO A 28 -3.26 -8.73 13.30
CA PRO A 28 -3.57 -8.88 11.89
C PRO A 28 -3.28 -7.56 11.15
N PRO A 29 -2.62 -7.58 9.99
CA PRO A 29 -2.19 -6.38 9.27
C PRO A 29 -3.35 -5.46 8.82
N SER A 30 -4.59 -5.95 8.88
CA SER A 30 -5.83 -5.22 8.55
C SER A 30 -6.67 -4.83 9.76
N GLU A 31 -6.36 -5.35 10.96
CA GLU A 31 -7.17 -5.16 12.17
C GLU A 31 -6.52 -4.12 13.09
N GLY A 32 -7.31 -3.19 13.63
CA GLY A 32 -6.79 -2.11 14.48
C GLY A 32 -6.40 -0.81 13.77
N TYR A 33 -6.69 -0.69 12.46
CA TYR A 33 -6.51 0.54 11.68
C TYR A 33 -7.80 1.02 11.02
N GLU A 34 -8.02 2.32 11.05
CA GLU A 34 -9.07 2.95 10.25
C GLU A 34 -8.66 3.04 8.77
N ASP A 35 -9.63 2.89 7.87
CA ASP A 35 -9.37 2.96 6.41
C ASP A 35 -8.71 4.28 6.02
N GLN A 36 -9.16 5.38 6.63
CA GLN A 36 -8.62 6.72 6.39
C GLN A 36 -7.22 6.88 6.99
N GLU A 37 -6.96 6.29 8.16
CA GLU A 37 -5.64 6.34 8.80
C GLU A 37 -4.60 5.67 7.91
N VAL A 38 -4.86 4.44 7.43
CA VAL A 38 -3.92 3.72 6.55
C VAL A 38 -3.65 4.50 5.28
N LEU A 39 -4.69 5.09 4.66
CA LEU A 39 -4.53 5.92 3.47
C LEU A 39 -3.67 7.17 3.71
N ASP A 40 -3.93 7.88 4.81
CA ASP A 40 -3.22 9.10 5.16
C ASP A 40 -1.74 8.79 5.44
N ARG A 41 -1.49 7.82 6.32
CA ARG A 41 -0.14 7.35 6.67
C ARG A 41 0.62 6.85 5.45
N TYR A 42 -0.02 6.02 4.64
CA TYR A 42 0.55 5.55 3.38
C TYR A 42 0.89 6.72 2.47
N GLY A 43 -0.02 7.67 2.28
CA GLY A 43 0.21 8.86 1.45
C GLY A 43 1.38 9.72 1.94
N GLU A 44 1.49 9.90 3.26
CA GLU A 44 2.58 10.64 3.89
C GLU A 44 3.93 9.98 3.67
N VAL A 45 4.03 8.65 3.88
CA VAL A 45 5.33 7.95 3.80
C VAL A 45 5.71 7.59 2.37
N ALA A 46 4.74 7.15 1.57
CA ALA A 46 5.00 6.67 0.23
C ALA A 46 5.42 7.82 -0.68
N HIS A 47 4.79 9.00 -0.58
CA HIS A 47 5.21 10.17 -1.36
C HIS A 47 6.60 10.72 -0.98
N LYS A 48 7.08 10.38 0.22
CA LYS A 48 8.41 10.78 0.71
C LYS A 48 9.46 9.68 0.53
N ALA A 49 9.05 8.48 0.16
CA ALA A 49 9.94 7.36 -0.11
C ALA A 49 10.48 7.45 -1.53
N SER A 50 11.74 7.03 -1.72
CA SER A 50 12.29 6.87 -3.06
C SER A 50 11.55 5.72 -3.77
N PRO A 51 11.42 5.73 -5.11
CA PRO A 51 10.81 4.61 -5.85
C PRO A 51 11.43 3.25 -5.50
N SER A 52 12.75 3.21 -5.31
CA SER A 52 13.48 1.99 -4.92
C SER A 52 13.16 1.54 -3.49
N ASP A 53 12.96 2.48 -2.55
CA ASP A 53 12.58 2.16 -1.18
C ASP A 53 11.14 1.66 -1.11
N TYR A 54 10.26 2.29 -1.89
CA TYR A 54 8.88 1.88 -2.05
C TYR A 54 8.79 0.47 -2.63
N GLU A 55 9.52 0.18 -3.71
CA GLU A 55 9.53 -1.13 -4.36
C GLU A 55 9.98 -2.24 -3.39
N GLN A 56 11.05 -1.99 -2.62
CA GLN A 56 11.52 -2.92 -1.60
C GLN A 56 10.50 -3.12 -0.49
N ALA A 57 9.95 -2.03 0.07
CA ALA A 57 8.95 -2.12 1.13
C ALA A 57 7.67 -2.83 0.66
N ALA A 58 7.25 -2.62 -0.58
CA ALA A 58 6.13 -3.34 -1.17
C ALA A 58 6.42 -4.83 -1.35
N ARG A 59 7.62 -5.17 -1.86
CA ARG A 59 8.06 -6.56 -1.94
C ARG A 59 8.04 -7.26 -0.58
N ASP A 60 8.58 -6.61 0.44
CA ASP A 60 8.58 -7.17 1.79
C ASP A 60 7.16 -7.30 2.34
N ALA A 61 6.33 -6.27 2.18
CA ALA A 61 4.93 -6.28 2.64
C ALA A 61 4.10 -7.38 2.00
N PHE A 62 4.20 -7.58 0.67
CA PHE A 62 3.55 -8.70 0.00
C PHE A 62 4.14 -10.05 0.42
N GLY A 63 5.41 -10.08 0.83
CA GLY A 63 6.07 -11.28 1.35
C GLY A 63 5.51 -11.73 2.71
N HIS A 64 4.96 -10.78 3.48
CA HIS A 64 4.23 -11.07 4.72
C HIS A 64 2.82 -11.62 4.49
N LEU A 65 2.24 -11.42 3.30
CA LEU A 65 0.92 -11.95 2.94
C LEU A 65 1.02 -13.41 2.43
N SER A 66 -0.03 -14.19 2.65
CA SER A 66 -0.15 -15.53 2.11
C SER A 66 -0.19 -15.49 0.57
N GLU A 67 0.12 -16.61 -0.10
CA GLU A 67 0.01 -16.68 -1.56
C GLU A 67 -1.44 -16.45 -2.04
N ALA A 68 -2.42 -17.01 -1.32
CA ALA A 68 -3.84 -16.78 -1.58
C ALA A 68 -4.24 -15.30 -1.44
N ASP A 69 -3.74 -14.64 -0.38
CA ASP A 69 -3.97 -13.22 -0.10
C ASP A 69 -3.41 -12.35 -1.24
N ARG A 70 -2.18 -12.63 -1.66
CA ARG A 70 -1.54 -11.95 -2.78
C ARG A 70 -2.34 -12.13 -4.07
N GLU A 71 -2.81 -13.34 -4.34
CA GLU A 71 -3.57 -13.62 -5.55
C GLU A 71 -4.90 -12.87 -5.57
N GLU A 72 -5.65 -12.89 -4.47
CA GLU A 72 -6.89 -12.15 -4.34
C GLU A 72 -6.66 -10.64 -4.53
N PHE A 73 -5.66 -10.09 -3.84
CA PHE A 73 -5.30 -8.68 -3.97
C PHE A 73 -4.90 -8.32 -5.41
N GLY A 74 -4.12 -9.16 -6.07
CA GLY A 74 -3.69 -8.95 -7.44
C GLY A 74 -4.83 -9.00 -8.46
N GLN A 75 -5.77 -9.93 -8.30
CA GLN A 75 -6.98 -10.00 -9.13
C GLN A 75 -7.84 -8.75 -8.96
N LEU A 76 -8.04 -8.32 -7.71
CA LEU A 76 -8.77 -7.10 -7.37
C LEU A 76 -8.12 -5.85 -8.01
N LEU A 77 -6.80 -5.72 -7.86
CA LEU A 77 -6.03 -4.60 -8.38
C LEU A 77 -6.05 -4.55 -9.92
N ALA A 78 -5.87 -5.70 -10.58
CA ALA A 78 -5.96 -5.80 -12.04
C ALA A 78 -7.37 -5.44 -12.55
N GLY A 79 -8.42 -5.85 -11.83
CA GLY A 79 -9.79 -5.50 -12.14
C GLY A 79 -10.05 -3.99 -12.08
N GLN A 80 -9.61 -3.33 -11.00
CA GLN A 80 -9.76 -1.86 -10.88
C GLN A 80 -8.96 -1.11 -11.92
N ALA A 81 -7.71 -1.50 -12.16
CA ALA A 81 -6.86 -0.80 -13.10
C ALA A 81 -7.41 -0.90 -14.54
N ARG A 82 -7.95 -2.06 -14.94
CA ARG A 82 -8.70 -2.20 -16.19
C ARG A 82 -9.95 -1.31 -16.23
N GLY A 83 -10.72 -1.26 -15.14
CA GLY A 83 -11.91 -0.42 -15.03
C GLY A 83 -11.63 1.07 -15.18
N LYS A 84 -10.45 1.53 -14.74
CA LYS A 84 -9.97 2.91 -14.92
C LYS A 84 -9.33 3.17 -16.28
N GLY A 85 -9.25 2.16 -17.16
CA GLY A 85 -8.61 2.27 -18.47
C GLY A 85 -7.09 2.38 -18.40
N LEU A 86 -6.46 1.92 -17.31
CA LEU A 86 -5.01 1.85 -17.20
C LEU A 86 -4.49 0.75 -18.13
N ASP A 87 -3.46 1.08 -18.89
CA ASP A 87 -2.79 0.11 -19.75
C ASP A 87 -1.97 -0.87 -18.89
N LEU A 88 -2.49 -2.08 -18.75
CA LEU A 88 -1.83 -3.18 -18.05
C LEU A 88 -1.06 -4.09 -19.00
N SER A 89 -0.91 -3.73 -20.27
CA SER A 89 -0.23 -4.60 -21.24
C SER A 89 1.26 -4.76 -20.93
N GLY A 90 1.88 -3.79 -20.25
CA GLY A 90 3.24 -3.91 -19.70
C GLY A 90 3.32 -4.58 -18.32
N LEU A 91 2.19 -4.68 -17.63
CA LEU A 91 2.04 -5.20 -16.27
C LEU A 91 1.12 -6.43 -16.26
N THR A 92 1.02 -7.18 -17.35
CA THR A 92 0.24 -8.41 -17.35
C THR A 92 1.16 -9.53 -16.85
N PRO A 93 0.70 -10.41 -15.94
CA PRO A 93 1.51 -11.54 -15.51
C PRO A 93 2.00 -12.31 -16.74
N ARG A 94 3.31 -12.60 -16.81
CA ARG A 94 3.84 -13.41 -17.90
C ARG A 94 3.24 -14.80 -17.85
N ARG A 95 3.32 -15.55 -18.95
CA ARG A 95 2.85 -16.94 -19.00
C ARG A 95 3.59 -17.77 -17.94
N GLY A 96 2.94 -18.05 -16.81
CA GLY A 96 3.51 -18.74 -15.64
C GLY A 96 3.60 -17.89 -14.36
N GLU A 97 3.46 -16.56 -14.44
CA GLU A 97 3.24 -15.69 -13.27
C GLU A 97 1.73 -15.62 -12.98
N GLY A 98 1.36 -15.83 -11.71
CA GLY A 98 0.00 -15.60 -11.23
C GLY A 98 -0.22 -14.15 -10.84
N PHE A 99 -1.48 -13.75 -10.65
CA PHE A 99 -1.80 -12.43 -10.07
C PHE A 99 -1.28 -12.29 -8.62
N GLY A 100 -0.96 -13.40 -7.95
CA GLY A 100 -0.34 -13.42 -6.63
C GLY A 100 1.18 -13.40 -6.63
N ASP A 101 1.82 -13.24 -7.80
CA ASP A 101 3.28 -13.17 -7.85
C ASP A 101 3.80 -11.91 -7.16
N LEU A 102 4.83 -12.10 -6.33
CA LEU A 102 5.42 -11.04 -5.51
C LEU A 102 6.06 -9.95 -6.37
N ASP A 103 6.85 -10.35 -7.37
CA ASP A 103 7.53 -9.43 -8.28
C ASP A 103 6.53 -8.66 -9.14
N TRP A 104 5.46 -9.33 -9.57
CA TRP A 104 4.37 -8.71 -10.30
C TRP A 104 3.62 -7.66 -9.47
N LEU A 105 3.18 -8.01 -8.26
CA LEU A 105 2.46 -7.10 -7.35
C LEU A 105 3.30 -5.88 -6.99
N THR A 106 4.58 -6.10 -6.70
CA THR A 106 5.54 -5.03 -6.41
C THR A 106 5.68 -4.08 -7.59
N LYS A 107 5.89 -4.58 -8.81
CA LYS A 107 6.01 -3.74 -10.01
C LYS A 107 4.73 -2.99 -10.32
N MET A 108 3.60 -3.67 -10.25
CA MET A 108 2.28 -3.10 -10.49
C MET A 108 2.01 -1.94 -9.53
N THR A 109 2.15 -2.17 -8.22
CA THR A 109 1.90 -1.13 -7.21
C THR A 109 2.94 -0.01 -7.26
N SER A 110 4.20 -0.31 -7.56
CA SER A 110 5.24 0.71 -7.75
C SER A 110 4.96 1.59 -8.97
N GLN A 111 4.50 0.99 -10.07
CA GLN A 111 4.15 1.74 -11.27
C GLN A 111 2.91 2.62 -11.05
N ILE A 112 1.89 2.11 -10.36
CA ILE A 112 0.74 2.93 -9.96
C ILE A 112 1.17 4.05 -9.00
N HIS A 113 2.08 3.75 -8.07
CA HIS A 113 2.60 4.72 -7.11
C HIS A 113 3.39 5.86 -7.78
N GLN A 114 4.07 5.61 -8.90
CA GLN A 114 4.71 6.68 -9.69
C GLN A 114 3.74 7.79 -10.10
N GLN A 115 2.43 7.47 -10.20
CA GLN A 115 1.39 8.46 -10.37
C GLN A 115 0.75 8.79 -9.01
N PRO A 116 1.17 9.87 -8.34
CA PRO A 116 0.63 10.25 -7.04
C PRO A 116 -0.88 10.47 -7.16
N GLY A 117 -1.64 9.86 -6.25
CA GLY A 117 -3.11 9.92 -6.25
C GLY A 117 -3.81 8.84 -7.07
N LEU A 118 -3.12 8.18 -8.03
CA LEU A 118 -3.73 7.11 -8.81
C LEU A 118 -4.01 5.87 -7.96
N LEU A 119 -3.07 5.48 -7.11
CA LEU A 119 -3.28 4.35 -6.20
C LEU A 119 -4.47 4.61 -5.26
N ARG A 120 -4.55 5.82 -4.70
CA ARG A 120 -5.67 6.27 -3.86
C ARG A 120 -6.99 6.30 -4.63
N ASP A 121 -6.98 6.70 -5.90
CA ASP A 121 -8.17 6.71 -6.75
C ASP A 121 -8.65 5.29 -7.13
N LEU A 122 -7.72 4.35 -7.33
CA LEU A 122 -8.01 2.94 -7.54
C LEU A 122 -8.54 2.25 -6.27
N LEU A 123 -7.92 2.54 -5.14
CA LEU A 123 -8.25 1.91 -3.85
C LEU A 123 -9.47 2.54 -3.19
N GLY A 124 -9.62 3.86 -3.32
CA GLY A 124 -10.68 4.66 -2.71
C GLY A 124 -11.69 5.21 -3.70
N GLY A 125 -11.92 4.53 -4.82
CA GLY A 125 -12.77 4.94 -5.95
C GLY A 125 -14.10 5.61 -5.59
N LEU A 126 -14.03 6.90 -5.27
CA LEU A 126 -15.13 7.79 -4.93
C LEU A 126 -15.08 9.09 -5.74
N THR A 127 -14.36 9.13 -6.87
CA THR A 127 -14.43 10.27 -7.80
C THR A 127 -15.59 10.07 -8.78
N GLY A 128 -16.82 10.00 -8.26
CA GLY A 128 -17.96 9.71 -9.11
C GLY A 128 -19.35 10.01 -8.57
N SER A 129 -19.52 10.38 -7.30
CA SER A 129 -20.80 10.92 -6.81
C SER A 129 -20.57 11.73 -5.54
N ARG A 130 -20.98 12.99 -5.62
CA ARG A 130 -21.28 13.84 -4.48
C ARG A 130 -22.24 13.07 -3.56
N GLU A 131 -22.04 13.22 -2.25
CA GLU A 131 -22.96 12.84 -1.15
C GLU A 131 -22.70 11.48 -0.49
N THR A 132 -22.56 11.56 0.84
CA THR A 132 -22.61 10.49 1.85
C THR A 132 -21.34 9.71 2.17
N SER A 133 -20.96 9.80 3.44
CA SER A 133 -20.14 8.85 4.17
C SER A 133 -20.66 7.43 3.96
N SER A 134 -19.90 6.57 3.27
CA SER A 134 -20.02 5.10 3.32
C SER A 134 -18.88 4.45 2.53
N SER A 135 -17.83 4.10 3.26
CA SER A 135 -16.98 2.92 3.10
C SER A 135 -17.46 1.89 2.06
N GLY A 136 -16.90 1.92 0.85
CA GLY A 136 -17.25 0.95 -0.21
C GLY A 136 -16.27 0.91 -1.39
N GLY A 137 -15.02 1.32 -1.18
CA GLY A 137 -13.94 1.15 -2.15
C GLY A 137 -13.15 -0.12 -1.86
N ILE A 138 -12.22 -0.52 -2.74
CA ILE A 138 -11.34 -1.67 -2.54
C ILE A 138 -10.61 -1.64 -1.17
N LEU A 139 -10.44 -0.46 -0.56
CA LEU A 139 -9.91 -0.25 0.80
C LEU A 139 -10.74 -0.87 1.92
N SER A 140 -12.03 -1.07 1.70
CA SER A 140 -12.88 -1.84 2.61
C SER A 140 -12.53 -3.33 2.59
N SER A 141 -11.73 -3.79 1.61
CA SER A 141 -11.14 -5.12 1.66
C SER A 141 -10.03 -5.14 2.72
N PRO A 142 -10.10 -6.04 3.70
CA PRO A 142 -9.04 -6.24 4.68
C PRO A 142 -7.67 -6.45 4.03
N LEU A 143 -7.64 -7.10 2.86
CA LEU A 143 -6.44 -7.36 2.08
C LEU A 143 -5.77 -6.11 1.53
N ALA A 144 -6.56 -5.19 0.98
CA ALA A 144 -6.04 -3.93 0.49
C ALA A 144 -5.48 -3.07 1.63
N LYS A 145 -6.16 -3.07 2.78
CA LYS A 145 -5.69 -2.44 4.00
C LYS A 145 -4.39 -3.07 4.49
N ALA A 146 -4.33 -4.40 4.56
CA ALA A 146 -3.14 -5.13 4.98
C ALA A 146 -1.93 -4.85 4.06
N ALA A 147 -2.14 -4.82 2.75
CA ALA A 147 -1.09 -4.51 1.79
C ALA A 147 -0.55 -3.08 1.98
N LEU A 148 -1.43 -2.07 2.08
CA LEU A 148 -1.02 -0.68 2.28
C LEU A 148 -0.38 -0.45 3.66
N ALA A 149 -0.95 -1.04 4.71
CA ALA A 149 -0.40 -1.01 6.05
C ALA A 149 0.97 -1.67 6.07
N GLY A 150 1.14 -2.79 5.38
CA GLY A 150 2.42 -3.48 5.25
C GLY A 150 3.47 -2.63 4.54
N ILE A 151 3.14 -2.00 3.41
CA ILE A 151 4.08 -1.11 2.70
C ILE A 151 4.51 0.04 3.62
N THR A 152 3.54 0.65 4.32
CA THR A 152 3.77 1.75 5.25
C THR A 152 4.68 1.30 6.41
N ALA A 153 4.36 0.16 7.02
CA ALA A 153 5.11 -0.44 8.10
C ALA A 153 6.56 -0.75 7.67
N MET A 154 6.77 -1.34 6.49
CA MET A 154 8.10 -1.67 5.98
C MET A 154 8.93 -0.43 5.63
N LEU A 155 8.31 0.61 5.05
CA LEU A 155 8.97 1.90 4.81
C LEU A 155 9.43 2.55 6.12
N VAL A 156 8.54 2.61 7.11
CA VAL A 156 8.83 3.14 8.43
C VAL A 156 9.89 2.31 9.14
N LYS A 157 9.75 0.99 9.13
CA LYS A 157 10.68 0.04 9.75
C LYS A 157 12.07 0.17 9.16
N LYS A 158 12.20 0.36 7.85
CA LYS A 158 13.48 0.61 7.19
C LYS A 158 14.15 1.89 7.69
N VAL A 159 13.37 2.96 7.85
CA VAL A 159 13.87 4.26 8.32
C VAL A 159 14.17 4.26 9.83
N LEU A 160 13.39 3.53 10.63
CA LEU A 160 13.52 3.47 12.09
C LEU A 160 14.49 2.39 12.59
N GLY A 161 14.58 1.28 11.88
CA GLY A 161 15.35 0.08 12.20
C GLY A 161 16.67 -0.05 11.45
N GLY A 162 16.99 0.88 10.54
CA GLY A 162 18.33 1.02 9.98
C GLY A 162 19.31 1.54 11.02
N ARG A 163 19.80 0.65 11.90
CA ARG A 163 20.98 0.85 12.76
C ARG A 163 21.85 -0.38 12.72
#